data_AF-A0A4U9IGQ7-F1
#
_entry.id   AF-A0A4U9IGQ7-F1
#
_cell.length_a   1.000
_cell.length_b   1.000
_cell.length_c   1.000
_cell.angle_alpha   90.00
_cell.angle_beta   90.00
_cell.angle_gamma   90.00
#
_symmetry.space_group_name_H-M   'P 1'
#
loop_
_entity.id
_entity.type
_entity.pdbx_description
1 polymer ?
#
loop_
_entity_poly.entity_id
_entity_poly.type
_entity_poly.pdbx_seq_one_letter_code
_entity_poly.pdbx_strand_id
1 'polypeptide(L)'
;MVMSEAWRQRFGGTARLYGEKALQLFADAHVCVVGIGGVGSWAAEALARTGIGAITLIDMDDVCVTNTNRQIHALRDSVGLAKSEVMADRIRQINPECRVTVIDDFVTADNVAQYMGGGLQLRH
;
A
#
# COMPACT_ATOMS: atom_id res chain seq x y z
N MET A 1 -5.14 -11.63 11.73
CA MET A 1 -4.21 -10.73 12.45
C MET A 1 -4.84 -10.33 13.77
N VAL A 2 -4.09 -10.38 14.87
CA VAL A 2 -4.54 -9.80 16.15
C VAL A 2 -4.21 -8.32 16.14
N MET A 3 -5.21 -7.45 16.17
CA MET A 3 -5.01 -6.00 16.18
C MET A 3 -4.51 -5.53 17.55
N SER A 4 -3.38 -4.82 17.57
CA SER A 4 -2.85 -4.22 18.80
C SER A 4 -3.75 -3.07 19.31
N GLU A 5 -3.47 -2.61 20.53
CA GLU A 5 -4.11 -1.39 21.04
C GLU A 5 -3.75 -0.17 20.18
N ALA A 6 -2.50 -0.05 19.73
CA ALA A 6 -2.07 1.03 18.86
C ALA A 6 -2.81 1.02 17.51
N TRP A 7 -3.07 -0.16 16.95
CA TRP A 7 -3.91 -0.31 15.75
C TRP A 7 -5.33 0.23 16.00
N ARG A 8 -5.95 -0.14 17.12
CA ARG A 8 -7.28 0.35 17.50
C ARG A 8 -7.29 1.86 17.73
N GLN A 9 -6.22 2.44 18.25
CA GLN A 9 -6.09 3.91 18.38
C GLN A 9 -5.99 4.59 17.01
N ARG A 10 -5.16 4.08 16.09
CA ARG A 10 -5.02 4.64 14.73
C ARG A 10 -6.33 4.55 13.93
N PHE A 11 -7.02 3.41 14.00
CA PHE A 11 -8.15 3.09 13.13
C PHE A 11 -9.50 3.01 13.84
N GLY A 12 -9.62 3.55 15.05
CA GLY A 12 -10.89 3.60 15.78
C GLY A 12 -11.96 4.40 15.02
N GLY A 13 -11.57 5.39 14.21
CA GLY A 13 -12.48 6.06 13.29
C GLY A 13 -13.07 5.13 12.23
N THR A 14 -12.23 4.26 11.65
CA THR A 14 -12.65 3.23 10.69
C THR A 14 -13.64 2.25 11.31
N ALA A 15 -13.37 1.78 12.54
CA ALA A 15 -14.32 0.91 13.27
C ALA A 15 -15.68 1.57 13.47
N ARG A 16 -15.71 2.85 13.85
CA ARG A 16 -16.98 3.58 14.04
C ARG A 16 -17.76 3.78 12.75
N LEU A 17 -17.07 3.86 11.61
CA LEU A 17 -17.70 4.07 10.30
C LEU A 17 -18.18 2.77 9.66
N TYR A 18 -17.35 1.72 9.67
CA TYR A 18 -17.61 0.45 8.95
C TYR A 18 -17.98 -0.72 9.87
N GLY A 19 -17.83 -0.56 11.19
CA GLY A 19 -18.04 -1.60 12.20
C GLY A 19 -16.79 -2.42 12.52
N GLU A 20 -16.75 -2.99 13.73
CA GLU A 20 -15.62 -3.82 14.21
C GLU A 20 -15.34 -5.03 13.31
N LYS A 21 -16.40 -5.66 12.76
CA LYS A 21 -16.25 -6.79 11.82
C LYS A 21 -15.53 -6.38 10.54
N ALA A 22 -15.85 -5.21 10.00
CA ALA A 22 -15.19 -4.71 8.79
C ALA A 22 -13.74 -4.32 9.08
N LEU A 23 -13.46 -3.71 10.24
CA LEU A 23 -12.09 -3.39 10.60
C LEU A 23 -11.22 -4.65 10.74
N GLN A 24 -11.75 -5.73 11.32
CA GLN A 24 -11.05 -7.01 11.37
C GLN A 24 -10.85 -7.59 9.95
N LEU A 25 -11.87 -7.53 9.09
CA LEU A 25 -11.76 -7.95 7.69
C LEU A 25 -10.66 -7.16 6.95
N PHE A 26 -10.56 -5.86 7.17
CA PHE A 26 -9.51 -5.02 6.55
C PHE A 26 -8.12 -5.38 7.08
N ALA A 27 -7.98 -5.58 8.40
CA ALA A 27 -6.73 -6.00 9.02
C ALA A 27 -6.27 -7.39 8.53
N ASP A 28 -7.19 -8.25 8.12
CA ASP A 28 -6.89 -9.58 7.56
C ASP A 28 -6.69 -9.56 6.04
N ALA A 29 -7.09 -8.49 5.37
CA ALA A 29 -7.01 -8.38 3.92
C ALA A 29 -5.58 -8.10 3.43
N HIS A 30 -5.30 -8.63 2.25
CA HIS A 30 -4.14 -8.24 1.45
C HIS A 30 -4.64 -7.67 0.12
N VAL A 31 -4.21 -6.46 -0.24
CA VAL A 31 -4.56 -5.79 -1.50
C VAL A 31 -3.29 -5.49 -2.31
N CYS A 32 -3.35 -5.73 -3.62
CA CYS A 32 -2.30 -5.35 -4.57
C CYS A 32 -2.66 -4.05 -5.27
N VAL A 33 -1.71 -3.13 -5.39
CA VAL A 33 -1.82 -1.95 -6.26
C VAL A 33 -0.73 -2.03 -7.32
N VAL A 34 -1.14 -2.19 -8.58
CA VAL A 34 -0.25 -2.21 -9.74
C VAL A 34 -0.25 -0.82 -10.38
N GLY A 35 0.92 -0.20 -10.46
CA GLY A 35 1.12 1.19 -10.88
C GLY A 35 0.88 2.18 -9.74
N ILE A 36 1.96 2.75 -9.19
CA ILE A 36 1.98 3.73 -8.10
C ILE A 36 2.12 5.15 -8.69
N GLY A 37 1.28 5.44 -9.69
CA GLY A 37 1.20 6.74 -10.36
C GLY A 37 0.10 7.65 -9.80
N GLY A 38 -0.47 8.51 -10.66
CA GLY A 38 -1.44 9.55 -10.26
C GLY A 38 -2.77 9.06 -9.70
N VAL A 39 -3.05 7.75 -9.76
CA VAL A 39 -4.22 7.11 -9.15
C VAL A 39 -3.77 6.14 -8.08
N GLY A 40 -2.88 5.21 -8.41
CA GLY A 40 -2.44 4.15 -7.49
C GLY A 40 -1.74 4.67 -6.24
N SER A 41 -1.03 5.80 -6.30
CA SER A 41 -0.42 6.40 -5.10
C SER A 41 -1.47 6.79 -4.05
N TRP A 42 -2.62 7.30 -4.51
CA TRP A 42 -3.73 7.68 -3.63
C TRP A 42 -4.54 6.48 -3.17
N ALA A 43 -4.71 5.47 -4.04
CA ALA A 43 -5.32 4.22 -3.66
C ALA A 43 -4.52 3.52 -2.54
N ALA A 44 -3.20 3.42 -2.68
CA ALA A 44 -2.31 2.85 -1.67
C ALA A 44 -2.38 3.62 -0.33
N GLU A 45 -2.37 4.96 -0.39
CA GLU A 45 -2.57 5.82 0.78
C GLU A 45 -3.91 5.55 1.48
N ALA A 46 -5.00 5.46 0.71
CA ALA A 46 -6.35 5.24 1.25
C ALA A 46 -6.48 3.85 1.90
N LEU A 47 -5.91 2.82 1.28
CA LEU A 47 -5.86 1.46 1.84
C LEU A 47 -5.12 1.45 3.19
N ALA A 48 -3.96 2.09 3.27
CA ALA A 48 -3.19 2.20 4.51
C ALA A 48 -3.97 2.94 5.61
N ARG A 49 -4.64 4.05 5.25
CA ARG A 49 -5.43 4.87 6.19
C ARG A 49 -6.75 4.23 6.62
N THR A 50 -7.21 3.21 5.91
CA THR A 50 -8.41 2.42 6.25
C THR A 50 -8.05 1.14 7.03
N GLY A 51 -6.77 0.92 7.32
CA GLY A 51 -6.32 -0.21 8.15
C GLY A 51 -6.31 -1.52 7.38
N ILE A 52 -5.94 -1.50 6.10
CA ILE A 52 -5.64 -2.74 5.37
C ILE A 52 -4.36 -3.38 5.96
N GLY A 53 -4.45 -4.68 6.23
CA GLY A 53 -3.41 -5.48 6.88
C GLY A 53 -2.12 -5.62 6.09
N ALA A 54 -2.26 -5.90 4.80
CA ALA A 54 -1.14 -6.08 3.90
C ALA A 54 -1.37 -5.39 2.56
N ILE A 55 -0.32 -4.76 2.03
CA ILE A 55 -0.36 -4.05 0.75
C ILE A 55 0.86 -4.47 -0.08
N THR A 56 0.62 -4.96 -1.29
CA THR A 56 1.68 -5.14 -2.30
C THR A 56 1.64 -3.98 -3.29
N LEU A 57 2.80 -3.37 -3.53
CA LEU A 57 2.98 -2.30 -4.52
C LEU A 57 3.83 -2.84 -5.67
N ILE A 58 3.35 -2.72 -6.90
CA ILE A 58 4.07 -3.14 -8.11
C ILE A 58 4.27 -1.93 -9.02
N ASP A 59 5.49 -1.43 -9.12
CA ASP A 59 5.91 -0.33 -10.02
C ASP A 59 7.45 -0.30 -10.10
N MET A 60 7.98 0.01 -11.28
CA MET A 60 9.42 0.09 -11.58
C MET A 60 9.87 1.52 -11.95
N ASP A 61 8.99 2.51 -11.92
CA ASP A 61 9.35 3.89 -12.19
C ASP A 61 9.94 4.60 -10.96
N ASP A 62 10.80 5.59 -11.23
CA ASP A 62 11.24 6.59 -10.25
C ASP A 62 10.30 7.80 -10.17
N VAL A 63 10.30 8.45 -9.00
CA VAL A 63 9.63 9.74 -8.79
C VAL A 63 10.26 10.81 -9.67
N CYS A 64 9.46 11.43 -10.53
CA CYS A 64 9.88 12.54 -11.39
C CYS A 64 9.29 13.87 -10.90
N VAL A 65 10.01 14.98 -11.06
CA VAL A 65 9.50 16.34 -10.73
C VAL A 65 8.16 16.66 -11.43
N THR A 66 7.94 16.12 -12.64
CA THR A 66 6.69 16.30 -13.40
C THR A 66 5.49 15.55 -12.79
N ASN A 67 5.72 14.69 -11.79
CA ASN A 67 4.67 13.96 -11.09
C ASN A 67 3.99 14.80 -10.00
N THR A 68 4.60 15.92 -9.59
CA THR A 68 4.14 16.82 -8.50
C THR A 68 2.67 17.20 -8.59
N ASN A 69 2.13 17.39 -9.80
CA ASN A 69 0.74 17.82 -9.97
C ASN A 69 -0.30 16.74 -9.65
N ARG A 70 0.10 15.47 -9.43
CA ARG A 70 -0.86 14.36 -9.35
C ARG A 70 -0.44 13.15 -8.51
N GLN A 71 0.78 13.06 -7.98
CA GLN A 71 1.26 11.89 -7.24
C GLN A 71 1.64 12.28 -5.81
N ILE A 72 1.11 11.56 -4.82
CA ILE A 72 1.25 11.93 -3.39
C ILE A 72 2.71 11.85 -2.88
N HIS A 73 3.52 11.03 -3.52
CA HIS A 73 4.93 10.78 -3.16
C HIS A 73 5.90 11.71 -3.89
N ALA A 74 5.42 12.59 -4.79
CA ALA A 74 6.26 13.51 -5.55
C ALA A 74 6.56 14.78 -4.74
N LEU A 75 7.58 14.69 -3.88
CA LEU A 75 8.12 15.78 -3.06
C LEU A 75 9.55 16.08 -3.48
N ARG A 76 10.07 17.26 -3.12
CA ARG A 76 11.44 17.66 -3.49
C ARG A 76 12.48 16.60 -3.15
N ASP A 77 12.39 16.02 -1.95
CA ASP A 77 13.40 15.12 -1.41
C ASP A 77 13.24 13.66 -1.89
N SER A 78 12.18 13.35 -2.63
CA SER A 78 11.92 12.00 -3.18
C SER A 78 12.19 11.87 -4.67
N VAL A 79 12.48 12.96 -5.39
CA VAL A 79 12.78 12.91 -6.83
C VAL A 79 14.00 12.03 -7.09
N GLY A 80 13.86 11.08 -8.02
CA GLY A 80 14.89 10.11 -8.39
C GLY A 80 14.93 8.84 -7.52
N LEU A 81 14.00 8.69 -6.56
CA LEU A 81 13.81 7.46 -5.79
C LEU A 81 12.69 6.62 -6.42
N ALA A 82 12.75 5.29 -6.26
CA ALA A 82 11.70 4.38 -6.74
C ALA A 82 10.33 4.72 -6.11
N LYS A 83 9.29 4.87 -6.94
CA LYS A 83 7.94 5.27 -6.48
C LYS A 83 7.36 4.29 -5.47
N SER A 84 7.53 3.00 -5.75
CA SER A 84 6.99 1.90 -4.93
C SER A 84 7.65 1.86 -3.55
N GLU A 85 8.95 2.08 -3.45
CA GLU A 85 9.68 2.14 -2.17
C GLU A 85 9.33 3.39 -1.35
N VAL A 86 9.30 4.58 -1.98
CA VAL A 86 8.87 5.81 -1.28
C VAL A 86 7.46 5.66 -0.72
N MET A 87 6.56 5.06 -1.49
CA MET A 87 5.19 4.81 -1.04
C MET A 87 5.16 3.73 0.06
N ALA A 88 5.99 2.69 -0.02
CA ALA A 88 6.07 1.66 1.01
C ALA A 88 6.51 2.23 2.37
N ASP A 89 7.54 3.07 2.38
CA ASP A 89 8.00 3.74 3.60
C ASP A 89 6.94 4.66 4.19
N ARG A 90 6.24 5.39 3.32
CA ARG A 90 5.09 6.20 3.74
C ARG A 90 3.99 5.36 4.39
N ILE A 91 3.65 4.20 3.83
CA ILE A 91 2.66 3.28 4.42
C ILE A 91 3.13 2.78 5.79
N ARG A 92 4.42 2.41 5.93
CA ARG A 92 5.00 2.00 7.22
C ARG A 92 4.95 3.11 8.27
N GLN A 93 5.10 4.38 7.86
CA GLN A 93 4.92 5.53 8.77
C GLN A 93 3.45 5.73 9.18
N ILE A 94 2.49 5.45 8.30
CA ILE A 94 1.06 5.53 8.61
C ILE A 94 0.66 4.39 9.55
N ASN A 95 1.06 3.17 9.24
CA ASN A 95 0.77 1.98 10.00
C ASN A 95 2.01 1.06 10.07
N PRO A 96 2.81 1.14 11.15
CA PRO A 96 4.00 0.32 11.32
C PRO A 96 3.73 -1.19 11.37
N GLU A 97 2.48 -1.58 11.61
CA GLU A 97 2.04 -2.98 11.66
C GLU A 97 1.48 -3.45 10.30
N CYS A 98 1.33 -2.56 9.32
CA CYS A 98 0.95 -2.94 7.96
C CYS A 98 2.10 -3.67 7.28
N ARG A 99 1.83 -4.86 6.74
CA ARG A 99 2.85 -5.59 5.99
C ARG A 99 2.88 -5.13 4.54
N VAL A 100 3.92 -4.39 4.21
CA VAL A 100 4.12 -3.85 2.86
C VAL A 100 5.13 -4.68 2.09
N THR A 101 4.77 -5.12 0.89
CA THR A 101 5.65 -5.79 -0.07
C THR A 101 5.82 -4.92 -1.30
N VAL A 102 7.06 -4.76 -1.77
CA VAL A 102 7.37 -4.06 -3.01
C VAL A 102 7.80 -5.09 -4.04
N ILE A 103 7.27 -4.96 -5.25
CA ILE A 103 7.71 -5.67 -6.44
C ILE A 103 8.17 -4.61 -7.43
N ASP A 104 9.48 -4.50 -7.57
CA ASP A 104 10.14 -3.60 -8.52
C ASP A 104 10.15 -4.25 -9.92
N ASP A 105 8.96 -4.35 -10.52
CA ASP A 105 8.76 -4.85 -11.89
C ASP A 105 7.51 -4.25 -12.54
N PHE A 106 7.37 -4.40 -13.85
CA PHE A 106 6.11 -4.18 -14.56
C PHE A 106 5.34 -5.49 -14.71
N VAL A 107 4.02 -5.42 -14.63
CA VAL A 107 3.18 -6.57 -14.95
C VAL A 107 3.13 -6.76 -16.47
N THR A 108 3.47 -7.97 -16.90
CA THR A 108 3.46 -8.45 -18.28
C THR A 108 2.58 -9.70 -18.39
N ALA A 109 2.27 -10.12 -19.62
CA ALA A 109 1.53 -11.36 -19.85
C ALA A 109 2.27 -12.60 -19.29
N ASP A 110 3.61 -12.54 -19.23
CA ASP A 110 4.45 -13.67 -18.81
C ASP A 110 4.56 -13.77 -17.28
N ASN A 111 4.62 -12.63 -16.57
CA ASN A 111 4.81 -12.62 -15.12
C ASN A 111 3.50 -12.42 -14.31
N VAL A 112 2.37 -12.06 -14.95
CA VAL A 112 1.11 -11.81 -14.23
C VAL A 112 0.63 -13.03 -13.43
N ALA A 113 0.80 -14.24 -13.98
CA ALA A 113 0.43 -15.47 -13.29
C ALA A 113 1.32 -15.71 -12.06
N GLN A 114 2.60 -15.34 -12.12
CA GLN A 114 3.50 -15.41 -10.97
C GLN A 114 3.11 -14.42 -9.88
N TYR A 115 2.79 -13.18 -10.24
CA TYR A 115 2.44 -12.13 -9.27
C TYR A 115 1.04 -12.28 -8.68
N MET A 116 0.09 -12.83 -9.44
CA MET A 116 -1.32 -12.94 -9.02
C MET A 116 -1.74 -14.36 -8.61
N GLY A 117 -1.09 -15.40 -9.17
CA GLY A 117 -1.56 -16.79 -9.08
C GLY A 117 -1.37 -17.47 -7.73
N GLY A 118 -0.59 -16.89 -6.81
CA GLY A 118 -0.45 -17.40 -5.44
C GLY A 118 -1.59 -16.97 -4.51
N GLY A 119 -2.46 -16.05 -4.92
CA GLY A 119 -3.42 -15.40 -4.03
C GLY A 119 -2.70 -14.49 -3.05
N LEU A 120 -2.13 -13.38 -3.54
CA LEU A 120 -1.51 -12.32 -2.73
C LEU A 120 -0.79 -12.89 -1.50
N GLN A 121 0.11 -13.85 -1.74
CA GLN A 121 0.58 -14.72 -0.67
C GLN A 121 1.38 -13.91 0.33
N LEU A 122 0.93 -13.99 1.58
CA LEU A 122 1.58 -13.48 2.75
C LEU A 122 2.96 -14.15 2.90
N ARG A 123 4.01 -13.68 2.22
CA ARG A 123 5.38 -14.16 2.52
C ARG A 123 5.69 -13.78 3.97
N HIS A 124 6.08 -14.80 4.73
CA HIS A 124 6.44 -14.75 6.14
C HIS A 124 7.77 -14.02 6.34
#